data_AF-A0A7J3EM04-F1
#
_entry.id   AF-A0A7J3EM04-F1
#
_cell.length_a   1.000
_cell.length_b   1.000
_cell.length_c   1.000
_cell.angle_alpha   90.00
_cell.angle_beta   90.00
_cell.angle_gamma   90.00
#
_symmetry.space_group_name_H-M   'P 1'
#
loop_
_entity.id
_entity.type
_entity.pdbx_description
1 polymer ?
#
loop_
_entity_poly.entity_id
_entity_poly.type
_entity_poly.pdbx_seq_one_letter_code
_entity_poly.pdbx_strand_id
1 'polypeptide(L)'
;MVLRGLIDSVDIAVYSYVKPGAPHRYSLRFKDLRSYVALLTSSLRSYLKSIELGASVAAGSLGFVDIGLGTLIRDSIQDNISYLKRVHLPEFHIFMIPACVAASYTLRMRDKFLIQTYISARKSLLSYTGPQEVLKIYEALKNAGGDVSRALYESSLTSSKIISESLTLEEFLNLLSSNYKYLSLATTKYNYVLEASNAFIKEYEKENDFNTSAIASYSTLLSALGAVVKFPHKLEDRENFKKVLSLDIELSSKNIDYSPVLSPLTEAILIGLLTIYPPK
;
A
#
# COMPACT_ATOMS: atom_id res chain seq x y z
N MET A 1 -8.95 -7.00 15.13
CA MET A 1 -9.57 -6.01 14.22
C MET A 1 -8.65 -5.63 13.06
N VAL A 2 -7.41 -5.16 13.31
CA VAL A 2 -6.45 -4.80 12.25
C VAL A 2 -6.25 -5.93 11.23
N LEU A 3 -6.07 -7.17 11.69
CA LEU A 3 -5.91 -8.32 10.80
C LEU A 3 -7.11 -8.52 9.86
N ARG A 4 -8.34 -8.39 10.37
CA ARG A 4 -9.55 -8.50 9.56
C ARG A 4 -9.62 -7.37 8.54
N GLY A 5 -9.43 -6.12 8.99
CA GLY A 5 -9.39 -4.96 8.09
C GLY A 5 -8.32 -5.07 7.01
N LEU A 6 -7.17 -5.68 7.33
CA LEU A 6 -6.08 -5.94 6.37
C LEU A 6 -6.46 -7.00 5.33
N ILE A 7 -7.08 -8.10 5.75
CA ILE A 7 -7.54 -9.14 4.82
C ILE A 7 -8.65 -8.57 3.91
N ASP A 8 -9.63 -7.90 4.51
CA ASP A 8 -10.75 -7.29 3.79
C ASP A 8 -10.26 -6.18 2.83
N SER A 9 -9.26 -5.38 3.23
CA SER A 9 -8.73 -4.33 2.35
C SER A 9 -7.99 -4.88 1.14
N VAL A 10 -7.25 -5.99 1.29
CA VAL A 10 -6.60 -6.68 0.17
C VAL A 10 -7.64 -7.29 -0.76
N ASP A 11 -8.63 -7.98 -0.21
CA ASP A 11 -9.71 -8.58 -0.99
C ASP A 11 -10.44 -7.53 -1.84
N ILE A 12 -10.86 -6.43 -1.21
CA ILE A 12 -11.55 -5.33 -1.90
C ILE A 12 -10.62 -4.67 -2.94
N ALA A 13 -9.35 -4.41 -2.61
CA ALA A 13 -8.42 -3.80 -3.54
C ALA A 13 -8.20 -4.66 -4.81
N VAL A 14 -8.12 -5.98 -4.64
CA VAL A 14 -7.86 -6.94 -5.74
C VAL A 14 -9.13 -7.29 -6.51
N TYR A 15 -10.25 -7.52 -5.84
CA TYR A 15 -11.49 -8.07 -6.42
C TYR A 15 -12.63 -7.08 -6.58
N SER A 16 -12.39 -5.78 -6.37
CA SER A 16 -13.36 -4.76 -6.75
C SER A 16 -13.63 -4.76 -8.25
N TYR A 17 -14.63 -3.96 -8.64
CA TYR A 17 -15.02 -3.71 -10.01
C TYR A 17 -13.86 -3.12 -10.85
N VAL A 18 -14.14 -2.87 -12.14
CA VAL A 18 -13.13 -2.50 -13.14
C VAL A 18 -12.35 -1.26 -12.67
N LYS A 19 -11.05 -1.45 -12.44
CA LYS A 19 -10.05 -0.41 -12.14
C LYS A 19 -9.08 -0.37 -13.32
N PRO A 20 -9.27 0.52 -14.31
CA PRO A 20 -8.52 0.48 -15.56
C PRO A 20 -7.01 0.48 -15.35
N GLY A 21 -6.31 -0.49 -15.96
CA GLY A 21 -4.85 -0.64 -15.89
C GLY A 21 -4.34 -1.29 -14.60
N ALA A 22 -5.21 -1.72 -13.68
CA ALA A 22 -4.85 -2.38 -12.42
C ALA A 22 -5.57 -3.72 -12.24
N PRO A 23 -5.14 -4.60 -11.31
CA PRO A 23 -5.83 -5.85 -11.01
C PRO A 23 -7.27 -5.62 -10.53
N HIS A 24 -8.22 -6.34 -11.12
CA HIS A 24 -9.65 -6.32 -10.75
C HIS A 24 -10.37 -7.59 -11.19
N ARG A 25 -11.58 -7.84 -10.66
CA ARG A 25 -12.36 -9.08 -10.90
C ARG A 25 -12.54 -9.46 -12.37
N TYR A 26 -12.76 -8.47 -13.22
CA TYR A 26 -13.03 -8.65 -14.66
C TYR A 26 -11.79 -8.46 -15.56
N SER A 27 -10.58 -8.44 -15.00
CA SER A 27 -9.37 -8.07 -15.73
C SER A 27 -8.99 -9.13 -16.76
N LEU A 28 -8.71 -8.69 -18.00
CA LEU A 28 -8.22 -9.57 -19.07
C LEU A 28 -6.68 -9.70 -19.08
N ARG A 29 -5.97 -8.71 -18.50
CA ARG A 29 -4.51 -8.65 -18.41
C ARG A 29 -3.98 -9.41 -17.18
N PHE A 30 -4.45 -9.03 -16.00
CA PHE A 30 -4.06 -9.62 -14.72
C PHE A 30 -4.92 -10.83 -14.40
N LYS A 31 -4.58 -11.99 -14.98
CA LYS A 31 -5.38 -13.23 -14.87
C LYS A 31 -5.19 -13.95 -13.53
N ASP A 32 -4.05 -13.77 -12.87
CA ASP A 32 -3.72 -14.42 -11.61
C ASP A 32 -3.92 -13.46 -10.43
N LEU A 33 -5.19 -13.18 -10.12
CA LEU A 33 -5.56 -12.33 -8.97
C LEU A 33 -5.16 -12.96 -7.63
N ARG A 34 -5.09 -14.30 -7.57
CA ARG A 34 -4.65 -15.03 -6.37
C ARG A 34 -3.24 -14.64 -5.97
N SER A 35 -2.32 -14.45 -6.92
CA SER A 35 -0.96 -14.00 -6.63
C SER A 35 -0.90 -12.61 -5.99
N TYR A 36 -1.87 -11.72 -6.26
CA TYR A 36 -1.96 -10.42 -5.58
C TYR A 36 -2.45 -10.55 -4.14
N VAL A 37 -3.44 -11.42 -3.87
CA VAL A 37 -3.84 -11.74 -2.49
C VAL A 37 -2.69 -12.43 -1.75
N ALA A 38 -1.93 -13.26 -2.46
CA ALA A 38 -0.82 -13.99 -1.89
C ALA A 38 0.35 -13.09 -1.45
N LEU A 39 0.42 -11.83 -1.90
CA LEU A 39 1.33 -10.82 -1.34
C LEU A 39 1.16 -10.72 0.18
N LEU A 40 -0.08 -10.72 0.66
CA LEU A 40 -0.38 -10.73 2.09
C LEU A 40 -0.14 -12.10 2.73
N THR A 41 -0.70 -13.17 2.14
CA THR A 41 -0.77 -14.47 2.83
C THR A 41 0.59 -15.15 2.96
N SER A 42 1.49 -14.94 2.01
CA SER A 42 2.86 -15.49 2.07
C SER A 42 3.68 -14.88 3.21
N SER A 43 3.42 -13.62 3.55
CA SER A 43 4.12 -12.86 4.60
C SER A 43 3.27 -12.65 5.86
N LEU A 44 2.23 -13.47 6.06
CA LEU A 44 1.25 -13.27 7.14
C LEU A 44 1.92 -13.18 8.53
N ARG A 45 3.02 -13.92 8.74
CA ARG A 45 3.81 -13.87 9.98
C ARG A 45 4.32 -12.47 10.28
N SER A 46 4.88 -11.78 9.29
CA SER A 46 5.40 -10.41 9.42
C SER A 46 4.29 -9.41 9.70
N TYR A 47 3.10 -9.60 9.10
CA TYR A 47 1.92 -8.77 9.37
C TYR A 47 1.36 -8.98 10.78
N LEU A 48 1.24 -10.22 11.25
CA LEU A 48 0.84 -10.51 12.63
C LEU A 48 1.85 -9.89 13.60
N LYS A 49 3.15 -10.02 13.32
CA LYS A 49 4.18 -9.43 14.16
C LYS A 49 4.12 -7.90 14.19
N SER A 50 3.84 -7.28 13.05
CA SER A 50 3.64 -5.83 12.94
C SER A 50 2.48 -5.35 13.84
N ILE A 51 1.37 -6.09 13.86
CA ILE A 51 0.22 -5.77 14.70
C ILE A 51 0.58 -5.88 16.18
N GLU A 52 1.26 -6.96 16.60
CA GLU A 52 1.73 -7.11 17.98
C GLU A 52 2.66 -5.97 18.41
N LEU A 53 3.63 -5.62 17.56
CA LEU A 53 4.60 -4.57 17.87
C LEU A 53 3.93 -3.20 17.99
N GLY A 54 2.96 -2.88 17.12
CA GLY A 54 2.18 -1.65 17.26
C GLY A 54 1.43 -1.55 18.59
N ALA A 55 0.89 -2.67 19.10
CA ALA A 55 0.26 -2.72 20.40
C ALA A 55 1.27 -2.57 21.56
N SER A 56 2.46 -3.17 21.43
CA SER A 56 3.55 -3.01 22.40
C SER A 56 4.05 -1.56 22.49
N VAL A 57 4.16 -0.85 21.35
CA VAL A 57 4.50 0.57 21.35
C VAL A 57 3.42 1.41 22.04
N ALA A 58 2.15 1.12 21.80
CA ALA A 58 1.04 1.79 22.48
C ALA A 58 1.05 1.55 24.00
N ALA A 59 1.48 0.38 24.45
CA ALA A 59 1.64 0.05 25.86
C ALA A 59 2.89 0.70 26.50
N GLY A 60 3.75 1.36 25.73
CA GLY A 60 5.00 1.96 26.20
C GLY A 60 6.11 0.95 26.50
N SER A 61 5.91 -0.34 26.15
CA SER A 61 6.92 -1.39 26.39
C SER A 61 7.98 -1.47 25.27
N LEU A 62 7.81 -0.71 24.19
CA LEU A 62 8.71 -0.68 23.03
C LEU A 62 8.71 0.73 22.42
N GLY A 63 9.87 1.23 22.00
CA GLY A 63 9.95 2.48 21.23
C GLY A 63 9.70 2.25 19.73
N PHE A 64 9.34 3.30 18.98
CA PHE A 64 9.21 3.21 17.52
C PHE A 64 10.50 2.79 16.82
N VAL A 65 11.67 3.16 17.37
CA VAL A 65 13.00 2.82 16.85
C VAL A 65 13.27 1.30 16.94
N ASP A 66 12.70 0.63 17.94
CA ASP A 66 13.02 -0.76 18.30
C ASP A 66 12.14 -1.79 17.59
N ILE A 67 11.22 -1.34 16.72
CA ILE A 67 10.27 -2.22 16.01
C ILE A 67 10.98 -3.16 15.03
N GLY A 68 12.14 -2.78 14.51
CA GLY A 68 12.80 -3.52 13.44
C GLY A 68 12.00 -3.48 12.12
N LEU A 69 11.50 -2.30 11.75
CA LEU A 69 10.60 -2.12 10.61
C LEU A 69 11.22 -2.61 9.29
N GLY A 70 12.52 -2.37 9.09
CA GLY A 70 13.22 -2.80 7.88
C GLY A 70 13.38 -4.32 7.81
N THR A 71 13.54 -4.97 8.96
CA THR A 71 13.54 -6.43 9.07
C THR A 71 12.19 -7.01 8.65
N LEU A 72 11.08 -6.47 9.16
CA LEU A 72 9.72 -6.93 8.79
C LEU A 72 9.43 -6.77 7.30
N ILE A 73 9.84 -5.64 6.71
CA ILE A 73 9.67 -5.37 5.28
C ILE A 73 10.56 -6.31 4.44
N ARG A 74 11.85 -6.45 4.78
CA ARG A 74 12.78 -7.36 4.11
C ARG A 74 12.25 -8.78 4.09
N ASP A 75 11.86 -9.30 5.26
CA ASP A 75 11.39 -10.68 5.40
C ASP A 75 10.14 -10.90 4.55
N SER A 76 9.20 -9.94 4.53
CA SER A 76 8.00 -10.03 3.71
C SER A 76 8.31 -10.04 2.20
N ILE A 77 9.26 -9.22 1.75
CA ILE A 77 9.72 -9.20 0.36
C ILE A 77 10.37 -10.55 0.00
N GLN A 78 11.22 -11.10 0.87
CA GLN A 78 11.90 -12.37 0.64
C GLN A 78 10.93 -13.56 0.61
N ASP A 79 9.94 -13.59 1.52
CA ASP A 79 8.87 -14.58 1.53
C ASP A 79 8.13 -14.56 0.17
N ASN A 80 7.81 -13.36 -0.33
CA ASN A 80 7.14 -13.20 -1.62
C ASN A 80 7.99 -13.61 -2.81
N ILE A 81 9.29 -13.29 -2.85
CA ILE A 81 10.19 -13.74 -3.92
C ILE A 81 10.24 -15.28 -3.96
N SER A 82 10.25 -15.92 -2.79
CA SER A 82 10.31 -17.39 -2.71
C SER A 82 9.00 -18.07 -3.13
N TYR A 83 7.86 -17.42 -2.86
CA TYR A 83 6.52 -18.00 -3.03
C TYR A 83 5.87 -17.61 -4.37
N LEU A 84 6.09 -16.39 -4.86
CA LEU A 84 5.47 -15.82 -6.06
C LEU A 84 6.43 -15.85 -7.25
N LYS A 85 5.97 -16.43 -8.36
CA LYS A 85 6.79 -16.56 -9.59
C LYS A 85 6.61 -15.43 -10.60
N ARG A 86 5.58 -14.58 -10.46
CA ARG A 86 5.15 -13.63 -11.51
C ARG A 86 4.73 -12.25 -11.02
N VAL A 87 4.07 -12.18 -9.86
CA VAL A 87 3.66 -10.89 -9.28
C VAL A 87 4.78 -10.39 -8.38
N HIS A 88 5.36 -9.25 -8.75
CA HIS A 88 6.44 -8.61 -8.02
C HIS A 88 6.01 -7.18 -7.67
N LEU A 89 5.43 -7.01 -6.48
CA LEU A 89 5.07 -5.70 -5.92
C LEU A 89 5.70 -5.55 -4.53
N PRO A 90 7.04 -5.50 -4.42
CA PRO A 90 7.70 -5.39 -3.11
C PRO A 90 7.31 -4.12 -2.35
N GLU A 91 6.90 -3.07 -3.06
CA GLU A 91 6.34 -1.86 -2.48
C GLU A 91 5.05 -2.11 -1.67
N PHE A 92 4.31 -3.20 -1.94
CA PHE A 92 3.14 -3.57 -1.13
C PHE A 92 3.48 -3.66 0.37
N HIS A 93 4.63 -4.22 0.72
CA HIS A 93 5.06 -4.31 2.12
C HIS A 93 5.54 -2.97 2.68
N ILE A 94 6.12 -2.10 1.84
CA ILE A 94 6.52 -0.75 2.23
C ILE A 94 5.31 0.08 2.67
N PHE A 95 4.16 -0.10 2.03
CA PHE A 95 2.92 0.55 2.45
C PHE A 95 2.28 -0.18 3.64
N MET A 96 2.10 -1.50 3.52
CA MET A 96 1.19 -2.20 4.42
C MET A 96 1.81 -2.57 5.77
N ILE A 97 3.12 -2.80 5.87
CA ILE A 97 3.77 -3.11 7.16
C ILE A 97 3.70 -1.89 8.11
N PRO A 98 4.14 -0.67 7.72
CA PRO A 98 3.97 0.52 8.56
C PRO A 98 2.49 0.81 8.87
N ALA A 99 1.59 0.60 7.89
CA ALA A 99 0.16 0.77 8.10
C ALA A 99 -0.40 -0.15 9.20
N CYS A 100 0.00 -1.42 9.22
CA CYS A 100 -0.45 -2.37 10.24
C CYS A 100 0.04 -1.99 11.65
N VAL A 101 1.31 -1.58 11.76
CA VAL A 101 1.87 -1.11 13.03
C VAL A 101 1.12 0.13 13.50
N ALA A 102 0.99 1.15 12.64
CA ALA A 102 0.32 2.41 12.98
C ALA A 102 -1.16 2.22 13.32
N ALA A 103 -1.85 1.32 12.60
CA ALA A 103 -3.25 0.99 12.87
C ALA A 103 -3.41 0.31 14.23
N SER A 104 -2.55 -0.68 14.54
CA SER A 104 -2.57 -1.37 15.84
C SER A 104 -2.27 -0.40 16.99
N TYR A 105 -1.24 0.43 16.83
CA TYR A 105 -0.90 1.48 17.79
C TYR A 105 -2.09 2.40 18.05
N THR A 106 -2.73 2.88 16.98
CA THR A 106 -3.86 3.84 17.07
C THR A 106 -5.03 3.25 17.83
N LEU A 107 -5.44 2.03 17.48
CA LEU A 107 -6.57 1.34 18.12
C LEU A 107 -6.28 0.92 19.55
N ARG A 108 -5.01 0.81 19.94
CA ARG A 108 -4.64 0.48 21.31
C ARG A 108 -4.49 1.71 22.20
N MET A 109 -4.11 2.85 21.62
CA MET A 109 -4.02 4.14 22.30
C MET A 109 -5.37 4.84 22.50
N ARG A 110 -6.40 4.45 21.75
CA ARG A 110 -7.68 5.18 21.64
C ARG A 110 -8.82 4.18 21.50
N ASP A 111 -9.98 4.52 22.08
CA ASP A 111 -11.19 3.68 22.00
C ASP A 111 -11.80 3.63 20.59
N LYS A 112 -11.34 4.50 19.68
CA LYS A 112 -11.76 4.55 18.28
C LYS A 112 -10.57 4.82 17.38
N PHE A 113 -10.69 4.46 16.11
CA PHE A 113 -9.68 4.78 15.11
C PHE A 113 -9.60 6.30 14.89
N LEU A 114 -8.54 6.93 15.40
CA LEU A 114 -8.27 8.36 15.20
C LEU A 114 -7.24 8.54 14.10
N ILE A 115 -7.68 9.05 12.95
CA ILE A 115 -6.82 9.24 11.78
C ILE A 115 -5.55 10.04 12.07
N GLN A 116 -5.64 11.07 12.92
CA GLN A 116 -4.47 11.87 13.29
C GLN A 116 -3.43 11.08 14.09
N THR A 117 -3.89 10.21 15.01
CA THR A 117 -2.99 9.32 15.76
C THR A 117 -2.30 8.32 14.83
N TYR A 118 -3.04 7.80 13.85
CA TYR A 118 -2.50 6.92 12.82
C TYR A 118 -1.43 7.61 11.97
N ILE A 119 -1.71 8.83 11.49
CA ILE A 119 -0.77 9.62 10.69
C ILE A 119 0.51 9.90 11.49
N SER A 120 0.40 10.33 12.75
CA SER A 120 1.56 10.58 13.60
C SER A 120 2.39 9.32 13.80
N ALA A 121 1.76 8.18 14.10
CA ALA A 121 2.46 6.91 14.30
C ALA A 121 3.16 6.45 13.02
N ARG A 122 2.48 6.51 11.87
CA ARG A 122 3.06 6.14 10.57
C ARG A 122 4.23 7.04 10.21
N LYS A 123 4.13 8.35 10.44
CA LYS A 123 5.23 9.28 10.23
C LYS A 123 6.42 8.93 11.12
N SER A 124 6.21 8.71 12.42
CA SER A 124 7.27 8.30 13.34
C SER A 124 7.96 7.01 12.90
N LEU A 125 7.22 6.02 12.38
CA LEU A 125 7.81 4.79 11.84
C LEU A 125 8.80 5.08 10.70
N LEU A 126 8.42 5.90 9.73
CA LEU A 126 9.28 6.19 8.59
C LEU A 126 10.47 7.09 8.96
N SER A 127 10.25 8.12 9.78
CA SER A 127 11.29 9.08 10.15
C SER A 127 12.29 8.54 11.18
N TYR A 128 11.91 7.54 11.99
CA TYR A 128 12.80 6.97 13.02
C TYR A 128 13.41 5.62 12.65
N THR A 129 13.07 5.05 11.49
CA THR A 129 13.74 3.85 10.99
C THR A 129 15.16 4.21 10.56
N GLY A 130 16.14 3.76 11.36
CA GLY A 130 17.55 4.08 11.15
C GLY A 130 18.19 3.41 9.93
N PRO A 131 19.41 3.83 9.55
CA PRO A 131 20.05 3.45 8.29
C PRO A 131 20.34 1.95 8.17
N GLN A 132 20.55 1.24 9.27
CA GLN A 132 20.74 -0.22 9.26
C GLN A 132 19.47 -0.98 8.88
N GLU A 133 18.30 -0.49 9.32
CA GLU A 133 17.01 -1.06 8.90
C GLU A 133 16.70 -0.69 7.45
N VAL A 134 17.06 0.53 7.01
CA VAL A 134 16.93 0.95 5.62
C VAL A 134 17.80 0.09 4.69
N LEU A 135 19.03 -0.24 5.10
CA LEU A 135 19.93 -1.09 4.32
C LEU A 135 19.32 -2.48 4.07
N LYS A 136 18.63 -3.07 5.05
CA LYS A 136 17.90 -4.34 4.89
C LYS A 136 16.82 -4.25 3.81
N ILE A 137 16.10 -3.14 3.75
CA ILE A 137 15.07 -2.89 2.72
C ILE A 137 15.74 -2.72 1.36
N TYR A 138 16.80 -1.92 1.28
CA TYR A 138 17.55 -1.69 0.04
C TYR A 138 18.04 -3.02 -0.58
N GLU A 139 18.63 -3.89 0.22
CA GLU A 139 19.09 -5.21 -0.24
C GLU A 139 17.93 -6.11 -0.69
N ALA A 140 16.82 -6.11 0.03
CA ALA A 140 15.63 -6.86 -0.34
C ALA A 140 15.07 -6.40 -1.70
N LEU A 141 14.94 -5.09 -1.89
CA LEU A 141 14.41 -4.49 -3.11
C LEU A 141 15.34 -4.73 -4.31
N LYS A 142 16.65 -4.66 -4.09
CA LYS A 142 17.64 -5.01 -5.14
C LYS A 142 17.41 -6.44 -5.64
N ASN A 143 17.19 -7.38 -4.72
CA ASN A 143 16.99 -8.80 -5.04
C ASN A 143 15.58 -9.14 -5.55
N ALA A 144 14.59 -8.25 -5.33
CA ALA A 144 13.20 -8.49 -5.74
C ALA A 144 12.96 -8.44 -7.26
N GLY A 145 13.86 -7.81 -8.01
CA GLY A 145 13.68 -7.58 -9.45
C GLY A 145 12.54 -6.58 -9.74
N GLY A 146 12.07 -6.56 -10.98
CA GLY A 146 10.97 -5.68 -11.42
C GLY A 146 11.33 -4.20 -11.45
N ASP A 147 10.29 -3.36 -11.51
CA ASP A 147 10.45 -1.92 -11.73
C ASP A 147 11.07 -1.18 -10.53
N VAL A 148 10.83 -1.65 -9.29
CA VAL A 148 11.45 -1.06 -8.10
C VAL A 148 12.95 -1.34 -8.05
N SER A 149 13.37 -2.57 -8.38
CA SER A 149 14.79 -2.91 -8.50
C SER A 149 15.44 -2.10 -9.62
N ARG A 150 14.80 -1.97 -10.79
CA ARG A 150 15.29 -1.10 -11.88
C ARG A 150 15.46 0.35 -11.41
N ALA A 151 14.47 0.91 -10.74
CA ALA A 151 14.53 2.27 -10.22
C ALA A 151 15.65 2.48 -9.20
N LEU A 152 15.98 1.46 -8.40
CA LEU A 152 17.15 1.47 -7.52
C LEU A 152 18.46 1.52 -8.31
N TYR A 153 18.60 0.70 -9.36
CA TYR A 153 19.78 0.73 -10.23
C TYR A 153 19.97 2.08 -10.95
N GLU A 154 18.86 2.71 -11.34
CA GLU A 154 18.85 4.03 -11.97
C GLU A 154 19.02 5.19 -10.96
N SER A 155 18.97 4.89 -9.66
CA SER A 155 19.13 5.89 -8.62
C SER A 155 20.60 6.06 -8.22
N SER A 156 20.91 7.16 -7.52
CA SER A 156 22.22 7.33 -6.88
C SER A 156 22.34 6.61 -5.52
N LEU A 157 21.37 5.76 -5.16
CA LEU A 157 21.35 5.07 -3.87
C LEU A 157 22.31 3.89 -3.86
N THR A 158 23.23 3.90 -2.91
CA THR A 158 24.16 2.81 -2.62
C THR A 158 24.11 2.47 -1.15
N SER A 159 24.51 1.25 -0.78
CA SER A 159 24.68 0.86 0.62
C SER A 159 25.54 1.85 1.39
N SER A 160 26.66 2.30 0.80
CA SER A 160 27.55 3.30 1.41
C SER A 160 26.85 4.62 1.66
N LYS A 161 26.09 5.14 0.68
CA LYS A 161 25.34 6.39 0.81
C LYS A 161 24.30 6.31 1.92
N ILE A 162 23.55 5.21 2.01
CA ILE A 162 22.54 4.98 3.05
C ILE A 162 23.17 5.10 4.45
N ILE A 163 24.32 4.46 4.66
CA ILE A 163 25.01 4.48 5.94
C ILE A 163 25.68 5.83 6.20
N SER A 164 26.43 6.37 5.24
CA SER A 164 27.22 7.60 5.45
C SER A 164 26.34 8.84 5.63
N GLU A 165 25.22 8.91 4.93
CA GLU A 165 24.25 10.01 5.07
C GLU A 165 23.21 9.73 6.17
N SER A 166 23.29 8.58 6.84
CA SER A 166 22.35 8.16 7.90
C SER A 166 20.89 8.24 7.48
N LEU A 167 20.58 7.81 6.25
CA LEU A 167 19.26 7.95 5.67
C LEU A 167 18.20 7.23 6.50
N THR A 168 17.12 7.93 6.79
CA THR A 168 15.88 7.38 7.32
C THR A 168 15.09 6.66 6.22
N LEU A 169 14.08 5.85 6.59
CA LEU A 169 13.23 5.21 5.60
C LEU A 169 12.44 6.25 4.78
N GLU A 170 11.98 7.33 5.40
CA GLU A 170 11.31 8.43 4.70
C GLU A 170 12.21 9.04 3.61
N GLU A 171 13.45 9.38 3.93
CA GLU A 171 14.42 9.97 2.99
C GLU A 171 14.79 8.99 1.87
N PHE A 172 15.02 7.72 2.22
CA PHE A 172 15.30 6.66 1.24
C PHE A 172 14.16 6.53 0.22
N LEU A 173 12.91 6.45 0.69
CA LEU A 173 11.74 6.35 -0.20
C LEU A 173 11.54 7.62 -1.03
N ASN A 174 11.80 8.80 -0.46
CA ASN A 174 11.77 10.07 -1.19
C ASN A 174 12.75 10.09 -2.37
N LEU A 175 14.01 9.71 -2.11
CA LEU A 175 15.04 9.64 -3.16
C LEU A 175 14.64 8.65 -4.26
N LEU A 176 14.21 7.44 -3.87
CA LEU A 176 13.80 6.40 -4.81
C LEU A 176 12.55 6.78 -5.62
N SER A 177 11.63 7.57 -5.04
CA SER A 177 10.39 7.98 -5.70
C SER A 177 10.60 8.81 -6.98
N SER A 178 11.79 9.41 -7.15
CA SER A 178 12.17 10.14 -8.36
C SER A 178 12.21 9.22 -9.60
N ASN A 179 12.62 7.97 -9.40
CA ASN A 179 12.69 6.95 -10.46
C ASN A 179 11.48 6.00 -10.42
N TYR A 180 10.80 5.91 -9.27
CA TYR A 180 9.61 5.08 -9.11
C TYR A 180 8.48 5.83 -8.39
N LYS A 181 7.70 6.58 -9.18
CA LYS A 181 6.73 7.58 -8.70
C LYS A 181 5.70 7.06 -7.69
N TYR A 182 5.37 5.76 -7.70
CA TYR A 182 4.37 5.20 -6.78
C TYR A 182 4.80 5.30 -5.31
N LEU A 183 6.11 5.25 -5.03
CA LEU A 183 6.62 5.42 -3.67
C LEU A 183 6.44 6.85 -3.12
N SER A 184 6.22 7.85 -3.97
CA SER A 184 5.86 9.19 -3.48
C SER A 184 4.55 9.19 -2.68
N LEU A 185 3.64 8.25 -2.96
CA LEU A 185 2.41 8.07 -2.18
C LEU A 185 2.68 7.50 -0.78
N ALA A 186 3.87 6.95 -0.51
CA ALA A 186 4.26 6.53 0.85
C ALA A 186 4.82 7.70 1.68
N THR A 187 5.20 8.81 1.03
CA THR A 187 5.94 9.93 1.63
C THR A 187 5.34 11.29 1.24
N THR A 188 5.91 12.00 0.25
CA THR A 188 5.56 13.40 -0.09
C THR A 188 4.13 13.60 -0.57
N LYS A 189 3.51 12.56 -1.14
CA LYS A 189 2.13 12.55 -1.61
C LYS A 189 1.19 11.73 -0.72
N TYR A 190 1.59 11.47 0.54
CA TYR A 190 0.80 10.65 1.45
C TYR A 190 -0.59 11.23 1.75
N ASN A 191 -0.77 12.56 1.66
CA ASN A 191 -2.08 13.20 1.77
C ASN A 191 -3.10 12.62 0.78
N TYR A 192 -2.68 12.20 -0.41
CA TYR A 192 -3.57 11.61 -1.41
C TYR A 192 -4.04 10.20 -1.02
N VAL A 193 -3.28 9.46 -0.20
CA VAL A 193 -3.74 8.19 0.39
C VAL A 193 -4.86 8.45 1.41
N LEU A 194 -4.73 9.52 2.20
CA LEU A 194 -5.77 9.96 3.13
C LEU A 194 -7.01 10.48 2.40
N GLU A 195 -6.85 11.26 1.34
CA GLU A 195 -7.95 11.69 0.48
C GLU A 195 -8.64 10.51 -0.20
N ALA A 196 -7.89 9.52 -0.68
CA ALA A 196 -8.44 8.29 -1.23
C ALA A 196 -9.22 7.49 -0.19
N SER A 197 -8.76 7.46 1.07
CA SER A 197 -9.50 6.86 2.17
C SER A 197 -10.79 7.62 2.48
N ASN A 198 -10.77 8.95 2.48
CA ASN A 198 -11.98 9.75 2.63
C ASN A 198 -12.96 9.54 1.46
N ALA A 199 -12.47 9.39 0.22
CA ALA A 199 -13.29 9.06 -0.92
C ALA A 199 -13.94 7.67 -0.76
N PHE A 200 -13.21 6.69 -0.20
CA PHE A 200 -13.75 5.39 0.14
C PHE A 200 -14.93 5.50 1.10
N ILE A 201 -14.74 6.20 2.22
CA ILE A 201 -15.74 6.35 3.27
C ILE A 201 -16.99 7.05 2.72
N LYS A 202 -16.82 8.18 2.04
CA LYS A 202 -17.95 8.96 1.49
C LYS A 202 -18.77 8.18 0.48
N GLU A 203 -18.10 7.45 -0.41
CA GLU A 203 -18.81 6.64 -1.41
C GLU A 203 -19.52 5.45 -0.75
N TYR A 204 -18.91 4.84 0.28
CA TYR A 204 -19.55 3.77 1.04
C TYR A 204 -20.78 4.25 1.81
N GLU A 205 -20.71 5.41 2.47
CA GLU A 205 -21.86 6.01 3.18
C GLU A 205 -23.02 6.32 2.24
N LYS A 206 -22.73 6.60 0.97
CA LYS A 206 -23.72 6.95 -0.05
C LYS A 206 -24.32 5.72 -0.74
N GLU A 207 -23.49 4.75 -1.11
CA GLU A 207 -23.86 3.64 -1.99
C GLU A 207 -23.95 2.30 -1.26
N ASN A 208 -23.40 2.20 -0.05
CA ASN A 208 -23.26 0.96 0.73
C ASN A 208 -22.59 -0.19 -0.08
N ASP A 209 -21.65 0.15 -0.96
CA ASP A 209 -20.91 -0.79 -1.80
C ASP A 209 -19.39 -0.53 -1.75
N PHE A 210 -18.66 -1.47 -1.17
CA PHE A 210 -17.20 -1.41 -1.09
C PHE A 210 -16.51 -1.45 -2.46
N ASN A 211 -17.11 -2.08 -3.47
CA ASN A 211 -16.51 -2.18 -4.80
C ASN A 211 -16.50 -0.81 -5.49
N THR A 212 -17.64 -0.11 -5.47
CA THR A 212 -17.78 1.26 -5.97
C THR A 212 -16.88 2.22 -5.18
N SER A 213 -16.83 2.05 -3.86
CA SER A 213 -15.96 2.85 -2.98
C SER A 213 -14.47 2.69 -3.31
N ALA A 214 -14.02 1.47 -3.60
CA ALA A 214 -12.64 1.22 -4.02
C ALA A 214 -12.30 1.87 -5.37
N ILE A 215 -13.27 1.98 -6.30
CA ILE A 215 -13.07 2.69 -7.58
C ILE A 215 -12.90 4.19 -7.33
N ALA A 216 -13.69 4.78 -6.43
CA ALA A 216 -13.56 6.19 -6.06
C ALA A 216 -12.16 6.49 -5.49
N SER A 217 -11.70 5.68 -4.52
CA SER A 217 -10.34 5.77 -3.97
C SER A 217 -9.25 5.61 -5.02
N TYR A 218 -9.40 4.62 -5.91
CA TYR A 218 -8.46 4.37 -7.00
C TYR A 218 -8.32 5.59 -7.93
N SER A 219 -9.44 6.24 -8.27
CA SER A 219 -9.43 7.46 -9.09
C SER A 219 -8.71 8.63 -8.42
N THR A 220 -8.88 8.81 -7.11
CA THR A 220 -8.13 9.81 -6.33
C THR A 220 -6.62 9.57 -6.42
N LEU A 221 -6.17 8.32 -6.25
CA LEU A 221 -4.75 7.96 -6.33
C LEU A 221 -4.18 8.15 -7.74
N LEU A 222 -4.92 7.80 -8.79
CA LEU A 222 -4.50 8.04 -10.17
C LEU A 222 -4.32 9.54 -10.47
N SER A 223 -5.25 10.36 -9.98
CA SER A 223 -5.17 11.82 -10.14
C SER A 223 -3.90 12.38 -9.48
N ALA A 224 -3.55 11.90 -8.28
CA ALA A 224 -2.32 12.27 -7.57
C ALA A 224 -1.03 11.94 -8.36
N LEU A 225 -1.08 10.90 -9.19
CA LEU A 225 0.02 10.44 -10.05
C LEU A 225 0.05 11.14 -11.41
N GLY A 226 -0.83 12.12 -11.63
CA GLY A 226 -0.94 12.87 -12.89
C GLY A 226 -1.52 12.04 -14.04
N ALA A 227 -2.22 10.95 -13.75
CA ALA A 227 -2.89 10.18 -14.80
C ALA A 227 -4.07 10.97 -15.35
N VAL A 228 -4.14 11.13 -16.67
CA VAL A 228 -5.21 11.88 -17.37
C VAL A 228 -6.46 10.99 -17.59
N VAL A 229 -6.55 9.87 -16.87
CA VAL A 229 -7.55 8.83 -17.08
C VAL A 229 -8.78 9.14 -16.22
N LYS A 230 -9.93 9.42 -16.87
CA LYS A 230 -11.21 9.64 -16.20
C LYS A 230 -12.18 8.51 -16.53
N PHE A 231 -12.90 8.02 -15.52
CA PHE A 231 -13.90 6.97 -15.68
C PHE A 231 -15.01 7.14 -14.64
N PRO A 232 -16.26 6.73 -14.94
CA PRO A 232 -17.33 6.68 -13.96
C PRO A 232 -16.99 5.70 -12.83
N HIS A 233 -17.28 6.09 -11.59
CA HIS A 233 -17.12 5.22 -10.42
C HIS A 233 -18.28 4.22 -10.29
N LYS A 234 -19.50 4.65 -10.66
CA LYS A 234 -20.69 3.82 -10.71
C LYS A 234 -20.74 3.03 -12.00
N LEU A 235 -20.86 1.72 -11.88
CA LEU A 235 -20.99 0.79 -13.02
C LEU A 235 -22.39 0.15 -13.06
N GLU A 236 -23.41 0.88 -12.60
CA GLU A 236 -24.80 0.39 -12.48
C GLU A 236 -25.44 0.12 -13.85
N ASP A 237 -25.11 0.92 -14.86
CA ASP A 237 -25.60 0.72 -16.23
C ASP A 237 -24.54 0.06 -17.13
N ARG A 238 -25.05 -0.67 -18.13
CA ARG A 238 -24.23 -1.43 -19.08
C ARG A 238 -23.33 -0.53 -19.92
N GLU A 239 -23.67 0.74 -20.10
CA GLU A 239 -22.90 1.68 -20.92
C GLU A 239 -21.64 2.13 -20.19
N ASN A 240 -21.78 2.54 -18.93
CA ASN A 240 -20.67 2.91 -18.05
C ASN A 240 -19.74 1.73 -17.83
N PHE A 241 -20.27 0.52 -17.55
CA PHE A 241 -19.44 -0.68 -17.46
C PHE A 241 -18.62 -0.92 -18.74
N LYS A 242 -19.25 -0.83 -19.92
CA LYS A 242 -18.56 -0.98 -21.21
C LYS A 242 -17.47 0.08 -21.40
N LYS A 243 -17.75 1.35 -21.07
CA LYS A 243 -16.76 2.45 -21.17
C LYS A 243 -15.51 2.16 -20.35
N VAL A 244 -15.68 1.75 -19.08
CA VAL A 244 -14.54 1.48 -18.19
C VAL A 244 -13.77 0.24 -18.64
N LEU A 245 -14.46 -0.80 -19.12
CA LEU A 245 -13.81 -1.99 -19.67
C LEU A 245 -13.05 -1.70 -20.97
N SER A 246 -13.61 -0.89 -21.87
CA SER A 246 -12.92 -0.46 -23.09
C SER A 246 -11.66 0.34 -22.78
N LEU A 247 -11.72 1.20 -21.77
CA LEU A 247 -10.56 1.94 -21.27
C LEU A 247 -9.49 1.01 -20.68
N ASP A 248 -9.88 0.00 -19.91
CA ASP A 248 -8.94 -1.02 -19.39
C ASP A 248 -8.22 -1.75 -20.53
N ILE A 249 -8.96 -2.17 -21.56
CA ILE A 249 -8.40 -2.80 -22.77
C ILE A 249 -7.44 -1.85 -23.50
N GLU A 250 -7.80 -0.57 -23.62
CA GLU A 250 -6.94 0.45 -24.24
C GLU A 250 -5.63 0.65 -23.47
N LEU A 251 -5.69 0.78 -22.14
CA LEU A 251 -4.49 0.90 -21.32
C LEU A 251 -3.61 -0.35 -21.41
N SER A 252 -4.24 -1.53 -21.44
CA SER A 252 -3.53 -2.79 -21.63
C SER A 252 -2.84 -2.88 -22.99
N SER A 253 -3.47 -2.44 -24.07
CA SER A 253 -2.87 -2.46 -25.41
C SER A 253 -1.69 -1.48 -25.53
N LYS A 254 -1.71 -0.40 -24.75
CA LYS A 254 -0.61 0.57 -24.60
C LYS A 254 0.45 0.15 -23.58
N ASN A 255 0.34 -1.04 -22.99
CA ASN A 255 1.21 -1.56 -21.94
C ASN A 255 1.32 -0.64 -20.70
N ILE A 256 0.27 0.15 -20.42
CA ILE A 256 0.22 1.02 -19.24
C ILE A 256 -0.17 0.16 -18.04
N ASP A 257 0.68 0.13 -17.01
CA ASP A 257 0.50 -0.67 -15.80
C ASP A 257 0.31 0.21 -14.56
N TYR A 258 -0.86 0.11 -13.94
CA TYR A 258 -1.21 0.75 -12.68
C TYR A 258 -1.36 -0.26 -11.53
N SER A 259 -0.90 -1.51 -11.69
CA SER A 259 -0.88 -2.47 -10.59
C SER A 259 -0.11 -2.00 -9.34
N PRO A 260 0.94 -1.16 -9.41
CA PRO A 260 1.56 -0.59 -8.21
C PRO A 260 0.65 0.32 -7.37
N VAL A 261 -0.43 0.85 -7.95
CA VAL A 261 -1.44 1.64 -7.21
C VAL A 261 -2.20 0.77 -6.21
N LEU A 262 -2.17 -0.56 -6.37
CA LEU A 262 -2.79 -1.51 -5.45
C LEU A 262 -2.26 -1.33 -4.01
N SER A 263 -0.97 -1.03 -3.84
CA SER A 263 -0.33 -0.85 -2.53
C SER A 263 -0.91 0.32 -1.74
N PRO A 264 -0.88 1.59 -2.24
CA PRO A 264 -1.54 2.70 -1.58
C PRO A 264 -3.07 2.58 -1.53
N LEU A 265 -3.70 1.91 -2.50
CA LEU A 265 -5.15 1.65 -2.48
C LEU A 265 -5.53 0.75 -1.31
N THR A 266 -4.76 -0.32 -1.08
CA THR A 266 -4.99 -1.25 0.04
C THR A 266 -4.84 -0.53 1.38
N GLU A 267 -3.87 0.38 1.52
CA GLU A 267 -3.71 1.21 2.72
C GLU A 267 -4.90 2.15 2.90
N ALA A 268 -5.34 2.84 1.84
CA ALA A 268 -6.49 3.75 1.89
C ALA A 268 -7.79 3.02 2.30
N ILE A 269 -8.03 1.82 1.76
CA ILE A 269 -9.17 0.98 2.12
C ILE A 269 -9.06 0.50 3.56
N LEU A 270 -7.88 0.08 4.02
CA LEU A 270 -7.66 -0.32 5.42
C LEU A 270 -8.05 0.81 6.38
N ILE A 271 -7.55 2.02 6.13
CA ILE A 271 -7.90 3.21 6.92
C ILE A 271 -9.42 3.45 6.91
N GLY A 272 -10.06 3.30 5.74
CA GLY A 272 -11.49 3.48 5.56
C GLY A 272 -12.30 2.47 6.38
N LEU A 273 -11.98 1.19 6.26
CA LEU A 273 -12.62 0.09 7.00
C LEU A 273 -12.48 0.25 8.52
N LEU A 274 -11.30 0.61 9.01
CA LEU A 274 -11.06 0.83 10.44
C LEU A 274 -11.79 2.06 10.98
N THR A 275 -12.13 3.02 10.11
CA THR A 275 -12.93 4.20 10.47
C THR A 275 -14.43 3.86 10.49
N ILE A 276 -14.92 3.11 9.49
CA ILE A 276 -16.33 2.69 9.39
C ILE A 276 -16.70 1.68 10.47
N TYR A 277 -15.80 0.74 10.78
CA TYR A 277 -16.00 -0.31 11.78
C TYR A 277 -15.05 -0.11 12.97
N PRO A 278 -15.39 0.77 13.94
CA PRO A 278 -14.59 0.94 15.14
C PRO A 278 -14.57 -0.34 15.99
N PRO A 279 -13.55 -0.53 16.85
CA PRO A 279 -13.50 -1.68 17.75
C PRO A 279 -14.70 -1.64 18.70
N LYS A 280 -15.38 -2.77 18.85
CA LYS A 280 -16.27 -3.03 19.99
C LYS A 280 -15.46 -3.59 21.15
#